data_AF-A0A6B2G2I8-F1
#
_entry.id   AF-A0A6B2G2I8-F1
#
_cell.length_a   1.000
_cell.length_b   1.000
_cell.length_c   1.000
_cell.angle_alpha   90.00
_cell.angle_beta   90.00
_cell.angle_gamma   90.00
#
_symmetry.space_group_name_H-M   'P 1'
#
loop_
_entity.id
_entity.type
_entity.pdbx_description
1 polymer ?
#
loop_
_entity_poly.entity_id
_entity_poly.type
_entity_poly.pdbx_seq_one_letter_code
_entity_poly.pdbx_strand_id
1 'polypeptide(L)'
;CHKNHNVISISTKRFFRCDCGNSKFTPRVCLLRPFKSETNEKNKYSQNFRNRFCTCRVFDVPEERYIMYQCTICEDWFHEEHLGLAPPGEDKDYICEKCANSYPFLRVYLKPITQPVDDEFCVLGGIDYLPNDQCLYLPKNWRENVCKCLSCYERYIFNDLTFLLEEEDDPETWYKAGNRRYNPDIYTLYTSLHLAQKDRMTSVIIYYLKLEKELKEFLDPFCKNNQVV
;
A
#
# COMPACT_ATOMS: atom_id res chain seq x y z
N CYS A 1 23.94 8.17 -7.96
CA CYS A 1 25.32 8.26 -7.42
C CYS A 1 26.41 7.76 -8.37
N HIS A 2 26.10 7.07 -9.46
CA HIS A 2 27.10 6.49 -10.38
C HIS A 2 26.58 6.64 -11.81
N LYS A 3 27.43 7.08 -12.74
CA LYS A 3 27.04 7.43 -14.12
C LYS A 3 27.17 6.28 -15.13
N ASN A 4 27.74 5.13 -14.72
CA ASN A 4 28.13 4.05 -15.63
C ASN A 4 27.20 2.81 -15.53
N HIS A 5 25.92 3.00 -15.28
CA HIS A 5 24.95 1.90 -15.23
C HIS A 5 23.81 2.14 -16.22
N ASN A 6 23.43 1.09 -16.94
CA ASN A 6 22.15 1.05 -17.63
C ASN A 6 21.05 1.06 -16.57
N VAL A 7 20.19 2.08 -16.60
CA VAL A 7 19.09 2.23 -15.65
C VAL A 7 17.83 1.70 -16.31
N ILE A 8 17.19 0.74 -15.65
CA ILE A 8 15.88 0.22 -16.05
C ILE A 8 14.87 0.77 -15.03
N SER A 9 13.87 1.50 -15.50
CA SER A 9 12.78 1.94 -14.63
C SER A 9 11.88 0.75 -14.32
N ILE A 10 11.62 0.51 -13.04
CA ILE A 10 10.63 -0.47 -12.56
C ILE A 10 9.45 0.22 -11.88
N SER A 11 9.29 1.51 -12.16
CA SER A 11 8.33 2.44 -11.56
C SER A 11 8.46 2.58 -10.04
N THR A 12 7.53 3.30 -9.42
CA THR A 12 7.53 3.55 -7.99
C THR A 12 7.35 2.25 -7.20
N LYS A 13 8.04 2.19 -6.06
CA LYS A 13 7.96 1.12 -5.07
C LYS A 13 7.84 1.80 -3.71
N ARG A 14 6.66 1.77 -3.08
CA ARG A 14 6.27 2.59 -1.91
C ARG A 14 7.35 2.67 -0.84
N PHE A 15 7.84 1.49 -0.42
CA PHE A 15 8.78 1.38 0.69
C PHE A 15 10.25 1.33 0.28
N PHE A 16 10.54 1.31 -1.02
CA PHE A 16 11.91 1.13 -1.46
C PHE A 16 12.77 2.36 -1.15
N ARG A 17 13.95 2.12 -0.60
CA ARG A 17 14.97 3.13 -0.33
C ARG A 17 16.31 2.66 -0.86
N CYS A 18 17.10 3.58 -1.37
CA CYS A 18 18.41 3.27 -1.93
C CYS A 18 19.37 2.69 -0.86
N ASP A 19 19.99 1.56 -1.17
CA ASP A 19 20.99 0.90 -0.29
C ASP A 19 22.42 1.42 -0.44
N CYS A 20 22.71 2.26 -1.44
CA CYS A 20 24.05 2.83 -1.60
C CYS A 20 24.51 3.47 -0.27
N GLY A 21 25.68 3.11 0.27
CA GLY A 21 26.14 3.67 1.54
C GLY A 21 25.68 2.97 2.81
N ASN A 22 24.86 1.91 2.73
CA ASN A 22 24.54 1.06 3.87
C ASN A 22 25.39 -0.24 3.85
N SER A 23 25.17 -1.13 4.83
CA SER A 23 25.96 -2.37 5.00
C SER A 23 25.96 -3.30 3.77
N LYS A 24 24.93 -3.23 2.90
CA LYS A 24 24.87 -4.06 1.68
C LYS A 24 25.86 -3.63 0.60
N PHE A 25 26.36 -2.39 0.67
CA PHE A 25 27.23 -1.80 -0.36
C PHE A 25 28.55 -1.25 0.23
N THR A 26 28.96 -1.73 1.40
CA THR A 26 30.26 -1.45 2.02
C THR A 26 31.42 -1.86 1.09
N PRO A 27 32.54 -1.12 1.04
CA PRO A 27 32.87 0.10 1.81
C PRO A 27 32.40 1.41 1.16
N ARG A 28 31.52 1.38 0.16
CA ARG A 28 31.12 2.60 -0.56
C ARG A 28 30.22 3.47 0.30
N VAL A 29 30.51 4.77 0.36
CA VAL A 29 29.68 5.78 1.04
C VAL A 29 28.80 6.51 0.03
N CYS A 30 27.54 6.80 0.40
CA CYS A 30 26.63 7.57 -0.43
C CYS A 30 26.90 9.07 -0.30
N LEU A 31 27.30 9.72 -1.41
CA LEU A 31 27.56 11.17 -1.43
C LEU A 31 26.29 12.03 -1.33
N LEU A 32 25.11 11.47 -1.65
CA LEU A 32 23.84 12.20 -1.60
C LEU A 32 23.15 12.11 -0.23
N ARG A 33 23.39 11.03 0.52
CA ARG A 33 22.79 10.80 1.83
C ARG A 33 23.78 10.06 2.72
N PRO A 34 24.62 10.79 3.48
CA PRO A 34 25.70 10.20 4.27
C PRO A 34 25.21 9.43 5.49
N PHE A 35 24.09 9.85 6.10
CA PHE A 35 23.49 9.17 7.25
C PHE A 35 22.41 8.20 6.78
N LYS A 36 22.65 6.91 6.98
CA LYS A 36 21.72 5.83 6.65
C LYS A 36 21.63 4.81 7.77
N SER A 37 20.46 4.19 7.89
CA SER A 37 20.31 2.95 8.65
C SER A 37 21.22 1.86 8.07
N GLU A 38 21.63 0.92 8.92
CA GLU A 38 22.53 -0.17 8.53
C GLU A 38 21.94 -1.01 7.38
N THR A 39 20.64 -1.27 7.42
CA THR A 39 19.89 -1.92 6.34
C THR A 39 18.56 -1.20 6.10
N ASN A 40 17.95 -1.44 4.93
CA ASN A 40 16.59 -1.01 4.62
C ASN A 40 15.65 -2.21 4.76
N GLU A 41 15.18 -2.50 5.98
CA GLU A 41 14.35 -3.69 6.29
C GLU A 41 13.02 -3.74 5.52
N LYS A 42 12.51 -2.58 5.11
CA LYS A 42 11.26 -2.46 4.33
C LYS A 42 11.45 -2.66 2.82
N ASN A 43 12.69 -2.75 2.33
CA ASN A 43 12.94 -3.00 0.91
C ASN A 43 12.50 -4.42 0.54
N LYS A 44 11.52 -4.53 -0.36
CA LYS A 44 11.12 -5.81 -0.97
C LYS A 44 11.75 -5.93 -2.36
N TYR A 45 12.74 -6.80 -2.50
CA TYR A 45 13.41 -7.07 -3.79
C TYR A 45 12.68 -8.19 -4.54
N SER A 46 11.62 -7.82 -5.22
CA SER A 46 10.81 -8.73 -6.04
C SER A 46 11.53 -9.17 -7.32
N GLN A 47 10.83 -9.91 -8.19
CA GLN A 47 11.41 -10.40 -9.44
C GLN A 47 11.87 -9.26 -10.38
N ASN A 48 11.23 -8.10 -10.33
CA ASN A 48 11.61 -6.94 -11.15
C ASN A 48 13.03 -6.45 -10.84
N PHE A 49 13.49 -6.58 -9.58
CA PHE A 49 14.88 -6.23 -9.20
C PHE A 49 15.93 -7.18 -9.78
N ARG A 50 15.50 -8.30 -10.38
CA ARG A 50 16.35 -9.27 -11.08
C ARG A 50 16.15 -9.20 -12.59
N ASN A 51 15.59 -8.10 -13.10
CA ASN A 51 15.22 -7.93 -14.50
C ASN A 51 14.29 -9.05 -15.01
N ARG A 52 13.37 -9.51 -14.14
CA ARG A 52 12.36 -10.51 -14.47
C ARG A 52 10.97 -9.90 -14.30
N PHE A 53 10.15 -10.08 -15.31
CA PHE A 53 8.83 -9.51 -15.39
C PHE A 53 7.79 -10.58 -15.70
N CYS A 54 6.57 -10.36 -15.21
CA CYS A 54 5.42 -11.24 -15.40
C CYS A 54 5.66 -12.68 -14.90
N THR A 55 4.68 -13.57 -15.09
CA THR A 55 4.79 -15.01 -14.81
C THR A 55 5.56 -15.76 -15.90
N CYS A 56 5.64 -15.21 -17.12
CA CYS A 56 6.39 -15.80 -18.23
C CYS A 56 7.92 -15.72 -18.06
N ARG A 57 8.41 -14.86 -17.14
CA ARG A 57 9.84 -14.70 -16.79
C ARG A 57 10.74 -14.44 -17.99
N VAL A 58 10.21 -13.85 -19.06
CA VAL A 58 10.99 -13.47 -20.25
C VAL A 58 12.00 -12.39 -19.86
N PHE A 59 13.23 -12.56 -20.32
CA PHE A 59 14.38 -11.70 -20.04
C PHE A 59 14.46 -10.54 -21.03
N ASP A 60 13.38 -9.83 -21.24
CA ASP A 60 13.44 -8.63 -22.07
C ASP A 60 12.87 -7.48 -21.24
N VAL A 61 13.71 -6.44 -21.09
CA VAL A 61 13.21 -5.10 -20.83
C VAL A 61 12.11 -4.88 -21.86
N PRO A 62 10.94 -4.35 -21.50
CA PRO A 62 9.93 -4.09 -22.50
C PRO A 62 10.58 -3.19 -23.54
N GLU A 63 10.90 -3.73 -24.72
CA GLU A 63 10.81 -2.93 -25.91
C GLU A 63 9.40 -2.31 -25.83
N GLU A 64 9.25 -1.05 -26.25
CA GLU A 64 8.03 -0.22 -26.14
C GLU A 64 6.73 -0.84 -26.70
N ARG A 65 6.75 -2.11 -27.08
CA ARG A 65 5.74 -2.90 -27.76
C ARG A 65 4.72 -3.57 -26.83
N TYR A 66 4.97 -3.71 -25.52
CA TYR A 66 4.08 -4.47 -24.62
C TYR A 66 3.40 -3.59 -23.57
N ILE A 67 2.07 -3.72 -23.48
CA ILE A 67 1.27 -3.14 -22.40
C ILE A 67 1.47 -3.99 -21.15
N MET A 68 1.80 -3.35 -20.04
CA MET A 68 2.02 -4.01 -18.76
C MET A 68 1.24 -3.34 -17.64
N TYR A 69 0.84 -4.14 -16.66
CA TYR A 69 0.13 -3.68 -15.48
C TYR A 69 0.95 -3.99 -14.23
N GLN A 70 1.09 -2.98 -13.36
CA GLN A 70 1.73 -3.15 -12.06
C GLN A 70 0.70 -3.66 -11.05
N CYS A 71 1.01 -4.74 -10.35
CA CYS A 71 0.14 -5.20 -9.29
C CYS A 71 0.14 -4.22 -8.11
N THR A 72 -1.03 -3.73 -7.72
CA THR A 72 -1.22 -2.79 -6.61
C THR A 72 -0.71 -3.33 -5.27
N ILE A 73 -0.59 -4.65 -5.09
CA ILE A 73 -0.16 -5.26 -3.83
C ILE A 73 1.33 -5.56 -3.76
N CYS A 74 1.85 -6.38 -4.69
CA CYS A 74 3.26 -6.77 -4.69
C CYS A 74 4.16 -5.85 -5.51
N GLU A 75 3.58 -4.86 -6.20
CA GLU A 75 4.26 -3.89 -7.06
C GLU A 75 5.00 -4.52 -8.25
N ASP A 76 4.85 -5.83 -8.50
CA ASP A 76 5.45 -6.49 -9.67
C ASP A 76 4.66 -6.19 -10.96
N TRP A 77 5.37 -6.10 -12.08
CA TRP A 77 4.79 -5.88 -13.41
C TRP A 77 4.44 -7.19 -14.12
N PHE A 78 3.31 -7.19 -14.83
CA PHE A 78 2.76 -8.32 -15.57
C PHE A 78 2.31 -7.89 -16.98
N HIS A 79 2.58 -8.70 -17.99
CA HIS A 79 2.12 -8.48 -19.36
C HIS A 79 0.60 -8.67 -19.46
N GLU A 80 -0.06 -7.84 -20.27
CA GLU A 80 -1.49 -7.91 -20.54
C GLU A 80 -1.96 -9.31 -20.99
N GLU A 81 -1.18 -9.97 -21.85
CA GLU A 81 -1.50 -11.28 -22.44
C GLU A 81 -1.50 -12.41 -21.39
N HIS A 82 -0.86 -12.19 -20.24
CA HIS A 82 -0.72 -13.18 -19.18
C HIS A 82 -1.61 -12.89 -17.96
N LEU A 83 -2.56 -11.95 -18.06
CA LEU A 83 -3.46 -11.64 -16.95
C LEU A 83 -4.65 -12.62 -16.83
N GLY A 84 -4.90 -13.44 -17.86
CA GLY A 84 -5.94 -14.47 -17.86
C GLY A 84 -7.37 -13.96 -18.02
N LEU A 85 -7.57 -12.64 -18.11
CA LEU A 85 -8.85 -11.96 -18.32
C LEU A 85 -8.66 -10.82 -19.32
N ALA A 86 -9.76 -10.33 -19.92
CA ALA A 86 -9.73 -9.16 -20.79
C ALA A 86 -9.14 -7.95 -20.03
N PRO A 87 -8.34 -7.11 -20.70
CA PRO A 87 -7.67 -6.00 -20.02
C PRO A 87 -8.67 -5.07 -19.34
N PRO A 88 -8.30 -4.55 -18.16
CA PRO A 88 -9.22 -3.78 -17.33
C PRO A 88 -9.74 -2.50 -18.00
N GLY A 89 -8.97 -1.94 -18.94
CA GLY A 89 -9.03 -0.53 -19.31
C GLY A 89 -8.10 0.31 -18.40
N GLU A 90 -7.84 1.56 -18.78
CA GLU A 90 -6.88 2.46 -18.11
C GLU A 90 -7.30 2.85 -16.67
N ASP A 91 -8.59 2.77 -16.36
CA ASP A 91 -9.18 3.28 -15.10
C ASP A 91 -9.34 2.21 -14.00
N LYS A 92 -8.55 1.12 -14.01
CA LYS A 92 -8.66 0.09 -12.96
C LYS A 92 -7.31 -0.29 -12.35
N ASP A 93 -7.36 -0.55 -11.06
CA ASP A 93 -6.25 -1.12 -10.32
C ASP A 93 -6.15 -2.63 -10.55
N TYR A 94 -4.95 -3.12 -10.81
CA TYR A 94 -4.69 -4.53 -11.07
C TYR A 94 -4.13 -5.24 -9.83
N ILE A 95 -4.70 -6.39 -9.47
CA ILE A 95 -4.16 -7.29 -8.45
C ILE A 95 -3.88 -8.65 -9.09
N CYS A 96 -2.61 -9.08 -9.07
CA CYS A 96 -2.24 -10.36 -9.64
C CYS A 96 -2.87 -11.55 -8.90
N GLU A 97 -3.02 -12.67 -9.60
CA GLU A 97 -3.62 -13.91 -9.09
C GLU A 97 -3.07 -14.32 -7.73
N LYS A 98 -1.73 -14.32 -7.58
CA LYS A 98 -1.07 -14.65 -6.30
C LYS A 98 -1.54 -13.75 -5.16
N CYS A 99 -1.61 -12.43 -5.39
CA CYS A 99 -2.04 -11.49 -4.36
C CYS A 99 -3.55 -11.58 -4.11
N ALA A 100 -4.35 -11.81 -5.15
CA ALA A 100 -5.79 -12.02 -5.05
C ALA A 100 -6.12 -13.25 -4.20
N ASN A 101 -5.36 -14.33 -4.36
CA ASN A 101 -5.49 -15.55 -3.56
C ASN A 101 -4.95 -15.39 -2.13
N SER A 102 -3.91 -14.57 -1.93
CA SER A 102 -3.39 -14.27 -0.58
C SER A 102 -4.34 -13.37 0.21
N TYR A 103 -5.08 -12.49 -0.48
CA TYR A 103 -5.97 -11.50 0.10
C TYR A 103 -7.37 -11.55 -0.53
N PRO A 104 -8.09 -12.67 -0.40
CA PRO A 104 -9.36 -12.90 -1.11
C PRO A 104 -10.46 -11.92 -0.67
N PHE A 105 -10.31 -11.29 0.51
CA PHE A 105 -11.23 -10.26 1.00
C PHE A 105 -11.31 -9.01 0.11
N LEU A 106 -10.28 -8.74 -0.70
CA LEU A 106 -10.27 -7.62 -1.64
C LEU A 106 -11.30 -7.79 -2.76
N ARG A 107 -11.85 -9.00 -2.97
CA ARG A 107 -12.91 -9.27 -3.95
C ARG A 107 -14.21 -8.52 -3.65
N VAL A 108 -14.44 -8.10 -2.40
CA VAL A 108 -15.64 -7.34 -2.05
C VAL A 108 -15.71 -6.02 -2.84
N TYR A 109 -14.55 -5.45 -3.17
CA TYR A 109 -14.42 -4.17 -3.88
C TYR A 109 -14.60 -4.27 -5.39
N LEU A 110 -14.86 -5.48 -5.93
CA LEU A 110 -15.22 -5.66 -7.34
C LEU A 110 -16.63 -5.13 -7.66
N LYS A 111 -17.49 -5.06 -6.64
CA LYS A 111 -18.86 -4.60 -6.77
C LYS A 111 -19.02 -3.23 -6.10
N PRO A 112 -19.93 -2.38 -6.60
CA PRO A 112 -20.27 -1.14 -5.92
C PRO A 112 -20.72 -1.42 -4.49
N ILE A 113 -20.15 -0.68 -3.54
CA ILE A 113 -20.60 -0.72 -2.15
C ILE A 113 -21.80 0.23 -2.04
N THR A 114 -22.97 -0.32 -1.71
CA THR A 114 -24.23 0.41 -1.68
C THR A 114 -24.59 0.97 -0.31
N GLN A 115 -23.81 0.62 0.72
CA GLN A 115 -24.00 1.09 2.09
C GLN A 115 -22.85 2.03 2.49
N PRO A 116 -23.11 3.09 3.27
CA PRO A 116 -22.07 3.98 3.74
C PRO A 116 -21.02 3.20 4.55
N VAL A 117 -19.74 3.48 4.29
CA VAL A 117 -18.62 2.94 5.06
C VAL A 117 -18.51 3.76 6.34
N ASP A 118 -19.29 3.39 7.36
CA ASP A 118 -19.24 3.99 8.70
C ASP A 118 -18.69 2.99 9.75
N ASP A 119 -18.60 3.45 11.00
CA ASP A 119 -18.03 2.66 12.10
C ASP A 119 -18.93 1.49 12.55
N GLU A 120 -20.20 1.45 12.09
CA GLU A 120 -21.18 0.42 12.45
C GLU A 120 -21.23 -0.70 11.39
N PHE A 121 -20.93 -0.38 10.13
CA PHE A 121 -20.95 -1.35 9.03
C PHE A 121 -19.56 -1.74 8.53
N CYS A 122 -19.17 -3.00 8.79
CA CYS A 122 -17.95 -3.57 8.24
C CYS A 122 -18.18 -4.13 6.83
N VAL A 123 -17.64 -3.48 5.80
CA VAL A 123 -17.67 -3.97 4.41
C VAL A 123 -17.02 -5.37 4.29
N LEU A 124 -16.05 -5.67 5.16
CA LEU A 124 -15.39 -6.98 5.19
C LEU A 124 -16.07 -8.01 6.14
N GLY A 125 -17.22 -7.66 6.72
CA GLY A 125 -17.92 -8.48 7.69
C GLY A 125 -18.79 -9.55 7.02
N GLY A 126 -18.77 -10.78 7.55
CA GLY A 126 -19.77 -11.80 7.23
C GLY A 126 -19.70 -12.41 5.82
N ILE A 127 -18.58 -12.26 5.12
CA ILE A 127 -18.39 -12.86 3.78
C ILE A 127 -17.28 -13.91 3.84
N ASP A 128 -17.57 -15.12 3.36
CA ASP A 128 -16.57 -16.13 3.10
C ASP A 128 -15.79 -15.77 1.84
N TYR A 129 -14.50 -15.50 2.00
CA TYR A 129 -13.63 -15.09 0.92
C TYR A 129 -12.86 -16.29 0.38
N LEU A 130 -13.44 -16.98 -0.59
CA LEU A 130 -12.77 -18.11 -1.23
C LEU A 130 -11.76 -17.62 -2.29
N PRO A 131 -10.53 -18.15 -2.30
CA PRO A 131 -9.64 -18.05 -3.44
C PRO A 131 -10.33 -18.58 -4.70
N ASN A 132 -9.99 -18.01 -5.86
CA ASN A 132 -10.61 -18.40 -7.14
C ASN A 132 -9.59 -18.39 -8.28
N ASP A 133 -8.29 -18.42 -7.99
CA ASP A 133 -7.20 -18.49 -8.97
C ASP A 133 -7.35 -17.50 -10.14
N GLN A 134 -7.82 -16.30 -9.80
CA GLN A 134 -8.06 -15.22 -10.75
C GLN A 134 -7.50 -13.92 -10.21
N CYS A 135 -6.90 -13.13 -11.11
CA CYS A 135 -6.55 -11.75 -10.84
C CYS A 135 -7.79 -10.88 -10.60
N LEU A 136 -7.61 -9.70 -10.00
CA LEU A 136 -8.68 -8.73 -9.77
C LEU A 136 -8.41 -7.46 -10.55
N TYR A 137 -9.49 -6.85 -11.05
CA TYR A 137 -9.50 -5.51 -11.61
C TYR A 137 -10.46 -4.65 -10.81
N LEU A 138 -9.91 -3.86 -9.91
CA LEU A 138 -10.71 -3.02 -9.02
C LEU A 138 -11.11 -1.73 -9.76
N PRO A 139 -12.39 -1.34 -9.73
CA PRO A 139 -12.85 -0.17 -10.45
C PRO A 139 -12.16 1.10 -9.96
N LYS A 140 -12.19 2.14 -10.79
CA LYS A 140 -11.78 3.50 -10.41
C LYS A 140 -12.41 3.88 -9.07
N ASN A 141 -11.63 4.53 -8.20
CA ASN A 141 -12.06 5.00 -6.88
C ASN A 141 -12.46 3.89 -5.88
N TRP A 142 -12.14 2.61 -6.12
CA TRP A 142 -12.44 1.55 -5.15
C TRP A 142 -11.82 1.83 -3.76
N ARG A 143 -10.71 2.57 -3.70
CA ARG A 143 -10.05 2.99 -2.46
C ARG A 143 -10.95 3.82 -1.55
N GLU A 144 -11.86 4.62 -2.10
CA GLU A 144 -12.83 5.40 -1.31
C GLU A 144 -13.76 4.49 -0.49
N ASN A 145 -13.91 3.23 -0.91
CA ASN A 145 -14.76 2.23 -0.27
C ASN A 145 -13.98 1.28 0.66
N VAL A 146 -12.66 1.47 0.82
CA VAL A 146 -11.85 0.66 1.74
C VAL A 146 -12.36 0.87 3.17
N CYS A 147 -12.66 -0.24 3.86
CA CYS A 147 -13.34 -0.19 5.15
C CYS A 147 -12.38 0.25 6.26
N LYS A 148 -12.76 1.25 7.04
CA LYS A 148 -11.89 1.86 8.07
C LYS A 148 -12.24 1.44 9.50
N CYS A 149 -13.13 0.47 9.68
CA CYS A 149 -13.47 -0.03 11.02
C CYS A 149 -12.26 -0.72 11.68
N LEU A 150 -12.28 -0.81 13.02
CA LEU A 150 -11.16 -1.37 13.80
C LEU A 150 -10.72 -2.76 13.33
N SER A 151 -11.67 -3.66 13.04
CA SER A 151 -11.35 -5.03 12.59
C SER A 151 -10.67 -5.08 11.21
N CYS A 152 -11.06 -4.19 10.29
CA CYS A 152 -10.42 -4.06 8.98
C CYS A 152 -9.04 -3.43 9.12
N TYR A 153 -8.91 -2.43 9.98
CA TYR A 153 -7.65 -1.79 10.28
C TYR A 153 -6.61 -2.81 10.78
N GLU A 154 -6.95 -3.60 11.80
CA GLU A 154 -6.12 -4.69 12.31
C GLU A 154 -5.71 -5.68 11.22
N ARG A 155 -6.66 -6.06 10.36
CA ARG A 155 -6.40 -6.94 9.22
C ARG A 155 -5.37 -6.34 8.26
N TYR A 156 -5.49 -5.06 7.90
CA TYR A 156 -4.52 -4.43 7.01
C TYR A 156 -3.13 -4.35 7.63
N ILE A 157 -3.03 -4.06 8.93
CA ILE A 157 -1.74 -4.05 9.63
C ILE A 157 -1.09 -5.42 9.60
N PHE A 158 -1.84 -6.44 10.02
CA PHE A 158 -1.33 -7.81 10.11
C PHE A 158 -0.79 -8.32 8.77
N ASN A 159 -1.39 -7.88 7.67
CA ASN A 159 -1.01 -8.29 6.31
C ASN A 159 -0.02 -7.34 5.61
N ASP A 160 0.53 -6.32 6.28
CA ASP A 160 1.37 -5.28 5.67
C ASP A 160 0.68 -4.56 4.48
N LEU A 161 -0.63 -4.31 4.60
CA LEU A 161 -1.50 -3.69 3.58
C LEU A 161 -2.02 -2.30 4.00
N THR A 162 -1.37 -1.63 4.95
CA THR A 162 -1.83 -0.32 5.45
C THR A 162 -1.86 0.77 4.40
N PHE A 163 -1.10 0.61 3.31
CA PHE A 163 -1.12 1.52 2.17
C PHE A 163 -2.47 1.56 1.43
N LEU A 164 -3.35 0.58 1.66
CA LEU A 164 -4.71 0.61 1.13
C LEU A 164 -5.58 1.72 1.74
N LEU A 165 -5.17 2.26 2.90
CA LEU A 165 -5.88 3.32 3.61
C LEU A 165 -5.46 4.74 3.15
N GLU A 166 -4.44 4.82 2.29
CA GLU A 166 -3.93 6.08 1.75
C GLU A 166 -4.77 6.51 0.54
N GLU A 167 -5.08 7.82 0.46
CA GLU A 167 -5.57 8.41 -0.80
C GLU A 167 -4.46 8.26 -1.86
N GLU A 168 -4.84 7.90 -3.08
CA GLU A 168 -4.00 7.27 -4.12
C GLU A 168 -2.49 7.60 -4.13
N ASP A 169 -1.68 6.56 -4.36
CA ASP A 169 -0.27 6.65 -4.76
C ASP A 169 -0.16 7.23 -6.19
N ASP A 170 -0.63 8.46 -6.42
CA ASP A 170 -0.35 9.17 -7.67
C ASP A 170 1.15 9.51 -7.73
N PRO A 171 1.91 9.01 -8.72
CA PRO A 171 3.35 9.29 -8.83
C PRO A 171 3.63 10.79 -8.87
N GLU A 172 2.74 11.58 -9.49
CA GLU A 172 2.90 13.02 -9.60
C GLU A 172 2.71 13.74 -8.26
N THR A 173 1.78 13.28 -7.43
CA THR A 173 1.59 13.71 -6.04
C THR A 173 2.81 13.39 -5.18
N TRP A 174 3.42 12.22 -5.37
CA TRP A 174 4.66 11.82 -4.68
C TRP A 174 5.85 12.71 -5.05
N TYR A 175 6.01 13.06 -6.34
CA TYR A 175 7.05 13.99 -6.80
C TYR A 175 6.84 15.41 -6.23
N LYS A 176 5.60 15.84 -6.01
CA LYS A 176 5.25 17.17 -5.46
C LYS A 176 5.33 17.24 -3.93
N ALA A 177 5.13 16.12 -3.22
CA ALA A 177 5.06 16.06 -1.75
C ALA A 177 6.43 16.23 -1.05
N GLY A 178 7.56 16.15 -1.76
CA GLY A 178 8.91 16.25 -1.19
C GLY A 178 9.29 17.58 -0.51
N ASN A 179 8.38 18.57 -0.43
CA ASN A 179 8.68 19.94 0.03
C ASN A 179 7.69 20.57 1.04
N ARG A 180 6.74 19.85 1.65
CA ARG A 180 5.82 20.47 2.64
C ARG A 180 6.31 20.31 4.09
N ARG A 181 6.15 21.37 4.89
CA ARG A 181 6.31 21.35 6.35
C ARG A 181 5.26 20.40 6.95
N TYR A 182 5.77 19.41 7.65
CA TYR A 182 5.06 18.28 8.24
C TYR A 182 4.20 18.70 9.42
N ASN A 183 2.88 18.49 9.34
CA ASN A 183 1.98 18.49 10.49
C ASN A 183 1.37 17.08 10.56
N PRO A 184 1.79 16.23 11.51
CA PRO A 184 1.43 14.81 11.48
C PRO A 184 -0.03 14.60 11.87
N ASP A 185 -0.79 13.99 10.98
CA ASP A 185 -2.02 13.30 11.34
C ASP A 185 -1.70 11.94 12.01
N ILE A 186 -2.74 11.27 12.53
CA ILE A 186 -2.65 9.94 13.14
C ILE A 186 -1.97 8.94 12.21
N TYR A 187 -2.17 9.09 10.90
CA TYR A 187 -1.58 8.25 9.87
C TYR A 187 -0.07 8.48 9.72
N THR A 188 0.41 9.71 9.93
CA THR A 188 1.84 10.03 9.94
C THR A 188 2.54 9.63 11.24
N LEU A 189 1.84 9.74 12.37
CA LEU A 189 2.26 9.14 13.66
C LEU A 189 2.34 7.61 13.53
N TYR A 190 1.32 6.98 12.97
CA TYR A 190 1.26 5.55 12.69
C TYR A 190 2.45 5.07 11.82
N THR A 191 2.71 5.75 10.71
CA THR A 191 3.80 5.41 9.78
C THR A 191 5.18 5.61 10.42
N SER A 192 5.36 6.69 11.19
CA SER A 192 6.59 6.98 11.95
C SER A 192 6.83 5.96 13.08
N LEU A 193 5.76 5.49 13.71
CA LEU A 193 5.78 4.51 14.78
C LEU A 193 6.01 3.08 14.25
N HIS A 194 5.40 2.74 13.11
CA HIS A 194 5.64 1.50 12.36
C HIS A 194 7.04 1.44 11.71
N LEU A 195 7.73 2.58 11.56
CA LEU A 195 9.16 2.62 11.24
C LEU A 195 10.04 2.32 12.46
N ALA A 196 9.50 2.38 13.69
CA ALA A 196 10.28 2.30 14.92
C ALA A 196 10.33 0.91 15.59
N GLN A 197 9.38 -0.02 15.37
CA GLN A 197 9.44 -1.44 15.77
C GLN A 197 8.11 -2.19 15.47
N LYS A 198 8.17 -3.43 14.97
CA LYS A 198 7.01 -4.18 14.44
C LYS A 198 6.11 -4.87 15.49
N ASP A 199 6.60 -5.12 16.72
CA ASP A 199 5.96 -6.15 17.58
C ASP A 199 5.22 -5.64 18.84
N ARG A 200 5.26 -4.35 19.19
CA ARG A 200 4.61 -3.82 20.41
C ARG A 200 3.59 -2.69 20.21
N MET A 201 3.42 -2.19 18.98
CA MET A 201 2.76 -0.89 18.77
C MET A 201 1.39 -0.93 18.08
N THR A 202 1.00 -2.06 17.48
CA THR A 202 -0.38 -2.27 17.01
C THR A 202 -1.38 -2.02 18.14
N SER A 203 -1.08 -2.51 19.34
CA SER A 203 -1.91 -2.28 20.53
C SER A 203 -2.08 -0.80 20.84
N VAL A 204 -1.02 0.01 20.79
CA VAL A 204 -1.06 1.45 21.11
C VAL A 204 -1.96 2.21 20.14
N ILE A 205 -1.90 1.90 18.85
CA ILE A 205 -2.75 2.55 17.84
C ILE A 205 -4.21 2.07 17.98
N ILE A 206 -4.44 0.77 18.20
CA ILE A 206 -5.78 0.24 18.49
C ILE A 206 -6.36 0.93 19.74
N TYR A 207 -5.56 1.07 20.81
CA TYR A 207 -5.95 1.79 22.02
C TYR A 207 -6.23 3.26 21.75
N TYR A 208 -5.44 3.92 20.90
CA TYR A 208 -5.67 5.33 20.55
C TYR A 208 -6.95 5.52 19.73
N LEU A 209 -7.20 4.70 18.71
CA LEU A 209 -8.44 4.76 17.92
C LEU A 209 -9.67 4.43 18.78
N LYS A 210 -9.54 3.45 19.68
CA LYS A 210 -10.56 3.14 20.67
C LYS A 210 -10.80 4.33 21.61
N LEU A 211 -9.74 4.94 22.13
CA LEU A 211 -9.82 6.12 22.99
C LEU A 211 -10.46 7.29 22.24
N GLU A 212 -10.08 7.56 21.00
CA GLU A 212 -10.65 8.64 20.19
C GLU A 212 -12.14 8.43 19.97
N LYS A 213 -12.55 7.19 19.65
CA LYS A 213 -13.96 6.81 19.52
C LYS A 213 -14.72 7.04 20.84
N GLU A 214 -14.21 6.50 21.95
CA GLU A 214 -14.81 6.65 23.27
C GLU A 214 -14.86 8.13 23.71
N LEU A 215 -13.85 8.92 23.35
CA LEU A 215 -13.80 10.36 23.65
C LEU A 215 -14.84 11.11 22.83
N LYS A 216 -14.98 10.80 21.53
CA LYS A 216 -16.01 11.40 20.66
C LYS A 216 -17.40 11.06 21.17
N GLU A 217 -17.67 9.79 21.50
CA GLU A 217 -18.94 9.35 22.07
C GLU A 217 -19.23 10.03 23.42
N PHE A 218 -18.22 10.21 24.27
CA PHE A 218 -18.36 10.91 25.54
C PHE A 218 -18.66 12.40 25.36
N LEU A 219 -18.03 13.06 24.39
CA LEU A 219 -18.17 14.51 24.14
C LEU A 219 -19.44 14.87 23.35
N ASP A 220 -19.98 13.93 22.58
CA ASP A 220 -21.14 14.15 21.68
C ASP A 220 -22.39 14.74 22.38
N PRO A 221 -22.78 14.31 23.60
CA PRO A 221 -23.91 14.89 24.33
C PRO A 221 -23.67 16.34 24.74
N PHE A 222 -22.42 16.71 25.07
CA PHE A 222 -22.07 18.06 25.49
C PHE A 222 -22.09 19.03 24.31
N CYS A 223 -21.61 18.58 23.15
CA CYS A 223 -21.74 19.32 21.89
C CYS A 223 -23.22 19.56 21.52
N LYS A 224 -24.08 18.53 21.64
CA LYS A 224 -25.52 18.65 21.33
C LYS A 224 -26.28 19.57 22.31
N ASN A 225 -25.84 19.63 23.56
CA ASN A 225 -26.48 20.44 24.60
C ASN A 225 -25.82 21.81 24.83
N ASN A 226 -24.82 22.17 24.02
CA ASN A 226 -24.05 23.40 24.15
C ASN A 226 -23.45 23.59 25.56
N GLN A 227 -23.09 22.48 26.21
CA GLN A 227 -22.50 22.44 27.54
C GLN A 227 -20.98 22.39 27.40
N VAL A 228 -20.27 23.18 28.21
CA VAL A 228 -18.82 23.12 28.31
C VAL A 228 -18.46 21.97 29.24
N VAL A 229 -17.60 21.06 28.77
CA VAL A 229 -17.04 19.92 29.52
C VAL A 229 -15.91 20.39 30.43
#